data_AF-A0A351C3V8-F1
#
_entry.id   AF-A0A351C3V8-F1
#
_cell.length_a   1.000
_cell.length_b   1.000
_cell.length_c   1.000
_cell.angle_alpha   90.00
_cell.angle_beta   90.00
_cell.angle_gamma   90.00
#
_symmetry.space_group_name_H-M   'P 1'
#
loop_
_entity.id
_entity.type
_entity.pdbx_description
1 polymer ?
#
loop_
_entity_poly.entity_id
_entity_poly.type
_entity_poly.pdbx_seq_one_letter_code
_entity_poly.pdbx_strand_id
1 'polypeptide(L)'
;MMRDGVFGEYKQYSVTKEQEQKWLTELIDQELNKLDINNKDTLFPLWYILETNCLPFYLDKIIDFIDENKSKAKDKFELLAFISKTMDTIDRIEEVGKGKMLLVGQYRKRIELLKSGLN
;
A
#
# COMPACT_ATOMS: atom_id res chain seq x y z
N MET A 1 -38.38 27.03 -4.77
CA MET A 1 -37.41 27.00 -5.88
C MET A 1 -36.79 25.61 -5.91
N MET A 2 -37.16 24.78 -6.89
CA MET A 2 -36.43 23.53 -7.15
C MET A 2 -35.13 23.92 -7.83
N ARG A 3 -33.99 23.47 -7.29
CA ARG A 3 -32.70 23.62 -7.95
C ARG A 3 -32.73 22.63 -9.12
N ASP A 4 -32.91 23.14 -10.34
CA ASP A 4 -32.67 22.37 -11.56
C ASP A 4 -31.19 22.02 -11.59
N GLY A 5 -30.85 20.90 -10.96
CA GLY A 5 -29.53 20.30 -11.06
C GLY A 5 -29.35 19.86 -12.49
N VAL A 6 -28.55 20.62 -13.24
CA VAL A 6 -27.99 20.18 -14.51
C VAL A 6 -27.40 18.79 -14.26
N PHE A 7 -28.09 17.75 -14.73
CA PHE A 7 -27.52 16.42 -14.86
C PHE A 7 -26.39 16.56 -15.87
N GLY A 8 -25.20 16.93 -15.38
CA GLY A 8 -24.00 16.89 -16.17
C GLY A 8 -23.86 15.47 -16.67
N GLU A 9 -23.99 15.27 -17.98
CA GLU A 9 -23.71 14.00 -18.62
C GLU A 9 -22.39 13.49 -18.06
N TYR A 10 -22.42 12.34 -17.39
CA TYR A 10 -21.19 11.69 -16.97
C TYR A 10 -20.40 11.42 -18.25
N LYS A 11 -19.33 12.20 -18.48
CA LYS A 11 -18.41 11.96 -19.59
C LYS A 11 -17.85 10.55 -19.40
N GLN A 12 -18.36 9.62 -20.20
CA GLN A 12 -17.77 8.31 -20.31
C GLN A 12 -16.51 8.45 -21.13
N TYR A 13 -15.37 8.53 -20.45
CA TYR A 13 -14.09 8.36 -21.10
C TYR A 13 -14.00 6.89 -21.52
N SER A 14 -13.81 6.62 -22.80
CA SER A 14 -13.55 5.27 -23.32
C SER A 14 -12.15 4.83 -22.90
N VAL A 15 -11.93 4.65 -21.59
CA VAL A 15 -10.66 4.19 -21.04
C VAL A 15 -10.59 2.68 -21.23
N THR A 16 -9.51 2.21 -21.85
CA THR A 16 -9.27 0.77 -21.97
C THR A 16 -8.76 0.23 -20.64
N LYS A 17 -9.02 -1.04 -20.35
CA LYS A 17 -8.49 -1.71 -19.14
C LYS A 17 -6.96 -1.62 -19.04
N GLU A 18 -6.29 -1.64 -20.19
CA GLU A 18 -4.83 -1.49 -20.27
C GLU A 18 -4.38 -0.09 -19.81
N GLN A 19 -5.11 0.95 -20.21
CA GLN A 19 -4.85 2.32 -19.78
C GLN A 19 -5.14 2.51 -18.27
N GLU A 20 -6.18 1.88 -17.74
CA GLU A 20 -6.47 1.88 -16.30
C GLU A 20 -5.35 1.21 -15.51
N GLN A 21 -4.87 0.05 -15.96
CA GLN A 21 -3.75 -0.65 -15.33
C GLN A 21 -2.46 0.16 -15.35
N LYS A 22 -2.20 0.86 -16.46
CA LYS A 22 -1.05 1.75 -16.58
C LYS A 22 -1.12 2.89 -15.56
N TRP A 23 -2.24 3.59 -15.49
CA TRP A 23 -2.43 4.67 -14.52
C TRP A 23 -2.37 4.20 -13.07
N LEU A 24 -2.92 3.02 -12.79
CA LEU A 24 -2.82 2.41 -11.46
C LEU A 24 -1.37 2.13 -11.07
N THR A 25 -0.58 1.60 -12.01
CA THR A 25 0.85 1.35 -11.81
C THR A 25 1.62 2.64 -11.57
N GLU A 26 1.38 3.67 -12.40
CA GLU A 26 1.99 4.99 -12.24
C GLU A 26 1.63 5.63 -10.88
N LEU A 27 0.38 5.51 -10.44
CA LEU A 27 -0.06 5.99 -9.14
C LEU A 27 0.65 5.26 -7.99
N ILE A 28 0.76 3.93 -8.06
CA ILE A 28 1.47 3.14 -7.05
C ILE A 28 2.94 3.55 -6.97
N ASP A 29 3.62 3.70 -8.10
CA ASP A 29 5.02 4.12 -8.13
C ASP A 29 5.19 5.55 -7.58
N GLN A 30 4.24 6.46 -7.84
CA GLN A 30 4.24 7.80 -7.24
C GLN A 30 4.10 7.76 -5.72
N GLU A 31 3.20 6.93 -5.19
CA GLU A 31 3.00 6.79 -3.75
C GLU A 31 4.19 6.09 -3.07
N LEU A 32 4.81 5.10 -3.73
CA LEU A 32 6.05 4.48 -3.24
C LEU A 32 7.19 5.49 -3.09
N ASN A 33 7.33 6.41 -4.03
CA ASN A 33 8.36 7.46 -3.98
C ASN A 33 8.12 8.50 -2.86
N LYS A 34 6.91 8.55 -2.29
CA LYS A 34 6.56 9.43 -1.17
C LYS A 34 6.75 8.79 0.20
N LEU A 35 7.09 7.50 0.25
CA LEU A 35 7.29 6.80 1.52
C LEU A 35 8.40 7.46 2.34
N ASP A 36 8.12 7.70 3.61
CA ASP A 36 9.09 8.17 4.58
C ASP A 36 9.08 7.24 5.78
N ILE A 37 10.23 6.60 6.05
CA ILE A 37 10.40 5.66 7.17
C ILE A 37 10.18 6.32 8.54
N ASN A 38 10.25 7.66 8.61
CA ASN A 38 10.01 8.45 9.81
C ASN A 38 8.57 8.95 9.93
N ASN A 39 7.72 8.66 8.95
CA ASN A 39 6.32 9.07 8.94
C ASN A 39 5.44 7.95 8.38
N LYS A 40 4.88 7.14 9.28
CA LYS A 40 3.97 6.03 8.94
C LYS A 40 2.74 6.45 8.12
N ASP A 41 2.30 7.71 8.22
CA ASP A 41 1.10 8.18 7.52
C ASP A 41 1.32 8.23 5.99
N THR A 42 2.57 8.28 5.54
CA THR A 42 2.92 8.16 4.12
C THR A 42 2.54 6.81 3.50
N LEU A 43 2.34 5.77 4.33
CA LEU A 43 1.90 4.45 3.88
C LEU A 43 0.39 4.41 3.59
N PHE A 44 -0.40 5.35 4.11
CA PHE A 44 -1.86 5.30 4.06
C PHE A 44 -2.44 5.31 2.62
N PRO A 45 -2.01 6.19 1.70
CA PRO A 45 -2.52 6.18 0.33
C PRO A 45 -2.21 4.85 -0.37
N LEU A 46 -0.99 4.35 -0.19
CA LEU A 46 -0.54 3.09 -0.77
C LEU A 46 -1.34 1.91 -0.23
N TRP A 47 -1.55 1.86 1.08
CA TRP A 47 -2.40 0.86 1.74
C TRP A 47 -3.80 0.79 1.12
N TYR A 48 -4.46 1.94 0.98
CA TYR A 48 -5.80 2.03 0.41
C TYR A 48 -5.86 1.51 -1.04
N ILE A 49 -4.86 1.86 -1.85
CA ILE A 49 -4.76 1.41 -3.25
C ILE A 49 -4.57 -0.11 -3.32
N LEU A 50 -3.64 -0.66 -2.55
CA LEU A 50 -3.30 -2.08 -2.59
C LEU A 50 -4.43 -2.96 -2.06
N GLU A 51 -5.13 -2.54 -1.02
CA GLU A 51 -6.29 -3.25 -0.48
C GLU A 51 -7.45 -3.26 -1.49
N THR A 52 -7.81 -2.07 -2.00
CA THR A 52 -8.95 -1.92 -2.92
C THR A 52 -8.76 -2.72 -4.21
N ASN A 53 -7.52 -2.81 -4.71
CA ASN A 53 -7.21 -3.50 -5.96
C ASN A 53 -6.65 -4.93 -5.76
N CYS A 54 -6.53 -5.41 -4.51
CA CYS A 54 -5.96 -6.72 -4.18
C CYS A 54 -4.59 -6.97 -4.85
N LEU A 55 -3.64 -6.05 -4.66
CA LEU A 55 -2.33 -6.08 -5.31
C LEU A 55 -1.18 -6.43 -4.34
N PRO A 56 -1.06 -7.71 -3.91
CA PRO A 56 -0.04 -8.13 -2.94
C PRO A 56 1.40 -8.01 -3.46
N PHE A 57 1.60 -8.00 -4.78
CA PHE A 57 2.94 -7.97 -5.38
C PHE A 57 3.73 -6.70 -5.05
N TYR A 58 3.05 -5.59 -4.73
CA TYR A 58 3.70 -4.34 -4.34
C TYR A 58 4.09 -4.29 -2.86
N LEU A 59 3.64 -5.25 -2.04
CA LEU A 59 4.10 -5.38 -0.65
C LEU A 59 5.61 -5.61 -0.57
N ASP A 60 6.18 -6.31 -1.55
CA ASP A 60 7.61 -6.57 -1.65
C ASP A 60 8.41 -5.26 -1.65
N LYS A 61 8.00 -4.29 -2.49
CA LYS A 61 8.62 -2.96 -2.58
C LYS A 61 8.55 -2.19 -1.26
N ILE A 62 7.46 -2.33 -0.50
CA ILE A 62 7.32 -1.69 0.82
C ILE A 62 8.27 -2.34 1.83
N ILE A 63 8.36 -3.67 1.82
CA ILE A 63 9.23 -4.43 2.73
C ILE A 63 10.69 -4.11 2.43
N ASP A 64 11.07 -4.05 1.15
CA ASP A 64 12.41 -3.67 0.72
C ASP A 64 12.74 -2.24 1.16
N PHE A 65 11.80 -1.30 0.99
CA PHE A 65 11.96 0.07 1.49
C PHE A 65 12.23 0.11 3.00
N ILE A 66 11.50 -0.69 3.81
CA ILE A 66 11.74 -0.78 5.26
C ILE A 66 13.14 -1.33 5.52
N ASP A 67 13.53 -2.42 4.85
CA ASP A 67 14.82 -3.07 5.08
C ASP A 67 16.01 -2.14 4.76
N GLU A 68 15.91 -1.40 3.65
CA GLU A 68 16.93 -0.45 3.20
C GLU A 68 17.03 0.82 4.07
N ASN A 69 15.94 1.21 4.72
CA ASN A 69 15.85 2.50 5.43
C ASN A 69 15.71 2.37 6.95
N LYS A 70 15.56 1.16 7.51
CA LYS A 70 15.44 0.92 8.96
C LYS A 70 16.58 1.54 9.79
N SER A 71 17.80 1.58 9.25
CA SER A 71 18.96 2.18 9.92
C SER A 71 18.94 3.72 9.92
N LYS A 72 18.16 4.33 9.03
CA LYS A 72 17.99 5.79 8.90
C LYS A 72 16.81 6.31 9.71
N ALA A 73 16.02 5.42 10.33
CA ALA A 73 14.91 5.81 11.17
C ALA A 73 15.41 6.61 12.38
N LYS A 74 14.91 7.84 12.54
CA LYS A 74 15.26 8.72 13.65
C LYS A 74 14.63 8.27 14.96
N ASP A 75 13.45 7.65 14.85
CA ASP A 75 12.69 7.14 15.99
C ASP A 75 12.33 5.67 15.76
N LYS A 76 12.74 4.83 16.71
CA LYS A 76 12.44 3.40 16.71
C LYS A 76 10.93 3.15 16.87
N PHE A 77 10.22 4.02 17.57
CA PHE A 77 8.77 3.94 17.73
C PHE A 77 8.05 4.14 16.39
N GLU A 78 8.43 5.16 15.62
CA GLU A 78 7.86 5.41 14.29
C GLU A 78 8.16 4.26 13.32
N LEU A 79 9.39 3.73 13.34
CA LEU A 79 9.73 2.54 12.54
C LEU A 79 8.86 1.32 12.92
N LEU A 80 8.65 1.06 14.21
CA LEU A 80 7.78 -0.03 14.67
C LEU A 80 6.32 0.19 14.29
N ALA A 81 5.85 1.44 14.33
CA ALA A 81 4.51 1.80 13.91
C ALA A 81 4.32 1.62 12.39
N PHE A 82 5.33 1.99 11.60
CA PHE A 82 5.38 1.76 10.16
C PHE A 82 5.30 0.26 9.85
N ILE A 83 6.17 -0.54 10.48
CA ILE A 83 6.20 -2.01 10.36
C ILE A 83 4.86 -2.63 10.73
N SER A 84 4.25 -2.18 11.83
CA SER A 84 2.95 -2.69 12.28
C SER A 84 1.86 -2.38 11.28
N LYS A 85 1.85 -1.17 10.70
CA LYS A 85 0.89 -0.79 9.67
C LYS A 85 1.05 -1.59 8.37
N THR A 86 2.29 -1.94 8.00
CA THR A 86 2.55 -2.86 6.89
C THR A 86 1.99 -4.26 7.18
N MET A 87 2.11 -4.76 8.42
CA MET A 87 1.50 -6.02 8.82
C MET A 87 -0.03 -5.99 8.71
N ASP A 88 -0.67 -4.93 9.20
CA ASP A 88 -2.13 -4.77 9.07
C ASP A 88 -2.58 -4.79 7.61
N THR A 89 -1.76 -4.23 6.71
CA THR A 89 -2.04 -4.22 5.26
C THR A 89 -1.96 -5.63 4.67
N ILE A 90 -0.96 -6.42 5.08
CA ILE A 90 -0.81 -7.83 4.69
C ILE A 90 -2.04 -8.62 5.13
N ASP A 91 -2.48 -8.45 6.38
CA ASP A 91 -3.65 -9.12 6.95
C ASP A 91 -4.92 -8.80 6.15
N ARG A 92 -5.17 -7.52 5.86
CA ARG A 92 -6.37 -7.10 5.11
C ARG A 92 -6.36 -7.63 3.68
N ILE A 93 -5.22 -7.59 2.99
CA ILE A 93 -5.12 -8.16 1.63
C ILE A 93 -5.38 -9.67 1.65
N GLU A 94 -4.95 -10.39 2.68
CA GLU A 94 -5.25 -11.82 2.86
C GLU A 94 -6.76 -12.08 3.04
N GLU A 95 -7.43 -11.25 3.85
CA GLU A 95 -8.87 -11.33 4.10
C GLU A 95 -9.70 -11.04 2.83
N VAL A 96 -9.39 -9.95 2.12
CA VAL A 96 -10.11 -9.54 0.91
C VAL A 96 -9.83 -10.51 -0.25
N GLY A 97 -8.60 -11.02 -0.35
CA GLY A 97 -8.16 -11.93 -1.42
C GLY A 97 -8.73 -13.35 -1.37
N LYS A 98 -9.55 -13.70 -0.36
CA LYS A 98 -10.19 -15.03 -0.18
C LYS A 98 -9.22 -16.22 -0.34
N GLY A 99 -8.15 -16.22 0.46
CA GLY A 99 -7.47 -17.46 0.84
C GLY A 99 -6.04 -17.60 0.32
N LYS A 100 -5.11 -17.63 1.27
CA LYS A 100 -3.76 -18.20 1.19
C LYS A 100 -3.03 -17.97 -0.13
N MET A 101 -2.71 -16.71 -0.41
CA MET A 101 -1.58 -16.41 -1.27
C MET A 101 -0.30 -16.78 -0.51
N LEU A 102 0.41 -17.81 -0.98
CA LEU A 102 1.75 -18.20 -0.49
C LEU A 102 2.68 -16.99 -0.29
N LEU A 103 2.53 -15.96 -1.14
CA LEU A 103 3.23 -14.68 -1.09
C LEU A 103 3.00 -13.93 0.23
N VAL A 104 1.76 -13.85 0.73
CA VAL A 104 1.40 -13.15 1.97
C VAL A 104 2.10 -13.79 3.16
N GLY A 105 2.17 -15.12 3.21
CA GLY A 105 2.91 -15.85 4.25
C GLY A 105 4.42 -15.54 4.24
N GLN A 106 5.00 -15.36 3.05
CA GLN A 106 6.41 -14.95 2.91
C GLN A 106 6.61 -13.51 3.40
N TYR A 107 5.73 -12.58 3.04
CA TYR A 107 5.78 -11.20 3.48
C TYR A 107 5.65 -11.05 4.99
N ARG A 108 4.69 -11.77 5.60
CA ARG A 108 4.53 -11.82 7.06
C ARG A 108 5.83 -12.27 7.74
N LYS A 109 6.45 -13.34 7.23
CA LYS A 109 7.72 -13.82 7.76
C LYS A 109 8.85 -12.80 7.61
N ARG A 110 8.95 -12.12 6.47
CA ARG A 110 9.95 -11.06 6.25
C ARG A 110 9.78 -9.90 7.24
N ILE A 111 8.54 -9.44 7.44
CA ILE A 111 8.24 -8.37 8.40
C ILE A 111 8.56 -8.80 9.85
N GLU A 112 8.23 -10.02 10.26
CA GLU A 112 8.57 -10.53 11.60
C GLU A 112 10.09 -10.63 11.82
N LEU A 113 10.85 -11.02 10.78
CA LEU A 113 12.31 -10.99 10.82
C LEU A 113 12.86 -9.55 10.95
N LEU A 114 12.27 -8.58 10.24
CA LEU A 114 12.63 -7.17 10.39
C LEU A 114 12.35 -6.67 11.81
N LYS A 115 11.17 -7.01 12.35
CA LYS A 115 10.76 -6.61 13.71
C LYS A 115 11.65 -7.21 14.79
N SER A 116 11.99 -8.50 14.67
CA SER A 116 12.88 -9.17 15.63
C SER A 116 14.32 -8.65 15.57
N GLY A 117 14.82 -8.28 14.38
CA GLY A 117 16.14 -7.67 14.22
C GLY A 117 16.27 -6.23 14.75
N LEU A 118 15.17 -5.61 15.18
CA LEU A 118 15.18 -4.29 15.81
C LEU A 118 15.27 -4.35 17.33
N ASN A 119 15.04 -5.50 17.98
CA ASN A 119 15.09 -5.62 19.43
C ASN A 119 16.51 -5.68 19.99
#